data_AF-A0A537GG35-F1
#
_entry.id   AF-A0A537GG35-F1
#
_cell.length_a   1.000
_cell.length_b   1.000
_cell.length_c   1.000
_cell.angle_alpha   90.00
_cell.angle_beta   90.00
_cell.angle_gamma   90.00
#
_symmetry.space_group_name_H-M   'P 1'
#
loop_
_entity.id
_entity.type
_entity.pdbx_description
1 polymer ?
#
loop_
_entity_poly.entity_id
_entity_poly.type
_entity_poly.pdbx_seq_one_letter_code
_entity_poly.pdbx_strand_id
1 'polypeptide(L)'
;GTIDFDVILIDEASQCDVLGLAAFALGKKVVVIGDHEQVSPYAVGFETNRVQALVDEFLDGVPNKQLYDGKTSVYDLARQAFGGVVRLVEHFRCVPEIIEFSNQLCYGGEILPLREASTSRVYPHLIAHRVRDASSDNKTNEVEALEVASLITAMCRLEEFEDCTIGVICMVGTEQAVKIDSILRRRLSATEYRRRRILCGNASQFQGDERDVVFLSLVDTARKGEMLAVRSSDEWRRVYNVAASRARDQLWVVYSMDPSHLKKGDLRLRLVSHAEQHAAQSKRAERPNVKFESGFQKSLYQKLLELGYRVLPKYLIGEFEVDFLIQGDAGTKAVVSCDGDRIVPEASVLSKMERQQTLERLGWNFLRVGASEYLVDESRAVRRLVRKLAALKIEPMVENKADAVPKAPREDLREKIFKRADMIRSRLASADKRAVAVQASG
;
A
#
# COMPACT_ATOMS: atom_id res chain seq x y z
N GLY A 1 -29.20 38.53 -2.57
CA GLY A 1 -27.97 38.78 -1.79
C GLY A 1 -26.94 37.81 -2.28
N THR A 2 -25.76 38.28 -2.66
CA THR A 2 -24.61 37.41 -2.92
C THR A 2 -24.16 36.84 -1.59
N ILE A 3 -24.08 35.51 -1.50
CA ILE A 3 -23.50 34.83 -0.34
C ILE A 3 -21.98 34.97 -0.52
N ASP A 4 -21.34 35.71 0.39
CA ASP A 4 -19.88 35.87 0.40
C ASP A 4 -19.26 34.77 1.27
N PHE A 5 -18.25 34.07 0.76
CA PHE A 5 -17.52 33.06 1.51
C PHE A 5 -16.19 33.63 2.02
N ASP A 6 -15.91 33.51 3.31
CA ASP A 6 -14.62 33.94 3.86
C ASP A 6 -13.48 32.99 3.46
N VAL A 7 -13.75 31.69 3.39
CA VAL A 7 -12.78 30.64 3.05
C VAL A 7 -13.44 29.58 2.19
N ILE A 8 -12.74 29.16 1.14
CA ILE A 8 -13.11 28.03 0.28
C ILE A 8 -11.99 26.99 0.35
N LEU A 9 -12.39 25.73 0.59
CA LEU A 9 -11.51 24.56 0.58
C LEU A 9 -11.81 23.75 -0.67
N ILE A 10 -10.79 23.51 -1.49
CA ILE A 10 -10.90 22.66 -2.68
C ILE A 10 -10.04 21.44 -2.43
N ASP A 11 -10.69 20.33 -2.07
CA ASP A 11 -10.04 19.03 -1.90
C ASP A 11 -9.98 18.26 -3.23
N GLU A 12 -9.03 17.34 -3.36
CA GLU A 12 -8.75 16.59 -4.60
C GLU A 12 -8.61 17.52 -5.82
N ALA A 13 -8.02 18.71 -5.63
CA ALA A 13 -7.93 19.74 -6.66
C ALA A 13 -7.06 19.33 -7.86
N SER A 14 -6.26 18.27 -7.73
CA SER A 14 -5.55 17.66 -8.86
C SER A 14 -6.47 16.92 -9.82
N GLN A 15 -7.72 16.64 -9.43
CA GLN A 15 -8.80 16.10 -10.26
C GLN A 15 -9.80 17.17 -10.70
N CYS A 16 -9.61 18.42 -10.28
CA CYS A 16 -10.49 19.50 -10.65
C CYS A 16 -9.95 20.15 -11.93
N ASP A 17 -10.77 20.18 -12.97
CA ASP A 17 -10.44 20.89 -14.20
C ASP A 17 -10.53 22.41 -14.00
N VAL A 18 -10.21 23.16 -15.05
CA VAL A 18 -10.15 24.61 -15.02
C VAL A 18 -11.46 25.30 -14.59
N LEU A 19 -12.61 24.63 -14.70
CA LEU A 19 -13.90 25.20 -14.24
C LEU A 19 -13.95 25.36 -12.72
N GLY A 20 -13.12 24.62 -11.97
CA GLY A 20 -12.97 24.79 -10.53
C GLY A 20 -12.46 26.18 -10.12
N LEU A 21 -11.86 26.95 -11.04
CA LEU A 21 -11.48 28.33 -10.79
C LEU A 21 -12.68 29.25 -10.49
N ALA A 22 -13.89 28.87 -10.91
CA ALA A 22 -15.09 29.63 -10.56
C ALA A 22 -15.28 29.73 -9.03
N ALA A 23 -14.83 28.72 -8.28
CA ALA A 23 -14.86 28.75 -6.82
C ALA A 23 -13.95 29.84 -6.24
N PHE A 24 -12.85 30.19 -6.91
CA PHE A 24 -11.92 31.22 -6.42
C PHE A 24 -12.58 32.61 -6.38
N ALA A 25 -13.50 32.88 -7.30
CA ALA A 25 -14.21 34.15 -7.35
C ALA A 25 -15.22 34.35 -6.20
N LEU A 26 -15.59 33.27 -5.50
CA LEU A 26 -16.58 33.29 -4.43
C LEU A 26 -15.97 33.51 -3.04
N GLY A 27 -14.65 33.35 -2.89
CA GLY A 27 -13.97 33.29 -1.60
C GLY A 27 -12.94 34.41 -1.39
N LYS A 28 -12.85 34.94 -0.16
CA LYS A 28 -11.76 35.86 0.22
C LYS A 28 -10.42 35.13 0.37
N LYS A 29 -10.46 33.86 0.79
CA LYS A 29 -9.31 32.95 0.93
C LYS A 29 -9.65 31.61 0.29
N VAL A 30 -8.68 31.01 -0.39
CA VAL A 30 -8.82 29.69 -1.00
C VAL A 30 -7.69 28.80 -0.52
N VAL A 31 -8.02 27.59 -0.09
CA VAL A 31 -7.06 26.55 0.26
C VAL A 31 -7.23 25.42 -0.73
N VAL A 32 -6.16 25.12 -1.46
CA VAL A 32 -6.14 24.11 -2.52
C VAL A 32 -5.38 22.90 -2.00
N ILE A 33 -6.05 21.75 -1.96
CA ILE A 33 -5.53 20.49 -1.44
C ILE A 33 -5.55 19.49 -2.59
N GLY A 34 -4.44 18.79 -2.79
CA GLY A 34 -4.32 17.82 -3.87
C GLY A 34 -2.91 17.26 -3.99
N ASP A 35 -2.72 16.44 -5.01
CA ASP A 35 -1.44 15.81 -5.29
C ASP A 35 -1.18 15.73 -6.80
N HIS A 36 -0.13 16.43 -7.25
CA HIS A 36 0.34 16.45 -8.64
C HIS A 36 0.92 15.12 -9.16
N GLU A 37 1.23 14.18 -8.25
CA GLU A 37 1.69 12.83 -8.60
C GLU A 37 0.51 11.84 -8.75
N GLN A 38 -0.74 12.31 -8.60
CA GLN A 38 -1.94 11.55 -8.93
C GLN A 38 -2.45 11.86 -10.34
N VAL A 39 -3.42 11.08 -10.81
CA VAL A 39 -3.99 11.27 -12.14
C VAL A 39 -4.77 12.59 -12.20
N SER A 40 -4.49 13.37 -13.24
CA SER A 40 -5.19 14.63 -13.57
C SER A 40 -6.45 14.32 -14.40
N PRO A 41 -7.38 15.28 -14.55
CA PRO A 41 -8.55 15.11 -15.40
C PRO A 41 -8.12 14.70 -16.80
N TYR A 42 -8.66 13.59 -17.26
CA TYR A 42 -8.43 13.15 -18.62
C TYR A 42 -9.30 13.99 -19.56
N ALA A 43 -8.67 14.82 -20.39
CA ALA A 43 -9.31 15.43 -21.55
C ALA A 43 -9.55 14.39 -22.67
N VAL A 44 -10.12 13.22 -22.34
CA VAL A 44 -10.43 12.17 -23.31
C VAL A 44 -11.57 12.65 -24.19
N GLY A 45 -11.30 12.77 -25.49
CA GLY A 45 -12.28 13.18 -26.49
C GLY A 45 -12.24 14.67 -26.87
N PHE A 46 -11.35 15.47 -26.29
CA PHE A 46 -11.13 16.84 -26.76
C PHE A 46 -10.19 16.87 -27.96
N GLU A 47 -10.61 17.54 -29.04
CA GLU A 47 -9.74 17.88 -30.15
C GLU A 47 -8.76 18.96 -29.70
N THR A 48 -7.51 18.58 -29.40
CA THR A 48 -6.47 19.49 -28.88
C THR A 48 -6.32 20.75 -29.73
N ASN A 49 -6.41 20.61 -31.06
CA ASN A 49 -6.30 21.73 -32.00
C ASN A 49 -7.46 22.72 -31.86
N ARG A 50 -8.67 22.22 -31.59
CA ARG A 50 -9.86 23.05 -31.39
C ARG A 50 -9.80 23.77 -30.05
N VAL A 51 -9.33 23.11 -29.00
CA VAL A 51 -9.10 23.74 -27.69
C VAL A 51 -8.06 24.86 -27.82
N GLN A 52 -6.96 24.60 -28.53
CA GLN A 52 -5.91 25.59 -28.73
C GLN A 52 -6.43 26.82 -29.50
N ALA A 53 -7.22 26.62 -30.55
CA ALA A 53 -7.84 27.73 -31.29
C ALA A 53 -8.73 28.61 -30.38
N LEU A 54 -9.52 27.99 -29.48
CA LEU A 54 -10.34 28.73 -28.52
C LEU A 54 -9.49 29.49 -27.49
N VAL A 55 -8.39 28.89 -27.01
CA VAL A 55 -7.45 29.58 -26.11
C VAL A 55 -6.85 30.81 -26.78
N ASP A 56 -6.45 30.69 -28.05
CA ASP A 56 -5.84 31.79 -28.79
C ASP A 56 -6.84 32.90 -29.14
N GLU A 57 -8.10 32.55 -29.40
CA GLU A 57 -9.17 33.51 -29.71
C GLU A 57 -9.72 34.23 -28.46
N PHE A 58 -9.98 33.52 -27.37
CA PHE A 58 -10.75 34.05 -26.23
C PHE A 58 -9.90 34.45 -25.01
N LEU A 59 -8.67 33.94 -24.89
CA LEU A 59 -7.82 34.19 -23.71
C LEU A 59 -6.65 35.14 -24.02
N ASP A 60 -6.84 36.07 -24.96
CA ASP A 60 -5.83 37.09 -25.22
C ASP A 60 -5.59 37.97 -23.98
N GLY A 61 -4.31 38.30 -23.73
CA GLY A 61 -3.88 39.02 -22.53
C GLY A 61 -3.95 38.25 -21.21
N VAL A 62 -4.40 36.99 -21.19
CA VAL A 62 -4.41 36.15 -19.98
C VAL A 62 -3.02 35.53 -19.76
N PRO A 63 -2.39 35.73 -18.60
CA PRO A 63 -1.10 35.10 -18.29
C PRO A 63 -1.21 33.57 -18.33
N ASN A 64 -0.21 32.93 -18.95
CA ASN A 64 -0.13 31.47 -19.08
C ASN A 64 -1.38 30.81 -19.69
N LYS A 65 -2.05 31.48 -20.65
CA LYS A 65 -3.27 30.99 -21.33
C LYS A 65 -3.16 29.55 -21.87
N GLN A 66 -1.96 29.10 -22.22
CA GLN A 66 -1.66 27.74 -22.67
C GLN A 66 -1.96 26.65 -21.62
N LEU A 67 -2.10 26.99 -20.34
CA LEU A 67 -2.44 26.04 -19.28
C LEU A 67 -3.95 25.76 -19.19
N TYR A 68 -4.78 26.54 -19.88
CA TYR A 68 -6.24 26.40 -19.89
C TYR A 68 -6.68 25.40 -20.97
N ASP A 69 -5.90 24.35 -21.17
CA ASP A 69 -6.04 23.34 -22.22
C ASP A 69 -6.94 22.14 -21.83
N GLY A 70 -7.53 22.20 -20.62
CA GLY A 70 -8.34 21.13 -20.04
C GLY A 70 -7.54 19.94 -19.51
N LYS A 71 -6.20 19.97 -19.59
CA LYS A 71 -5.31 18.93 -19.05
C LYS A 71 -4.64 19.36 -17.75
N THR A 72 -4.50 20.67 -17.55
CA THR A 72 -3.95 21.23 -16.32
C THR A 72 -5.04 21.30 -15.24
N SER A 73 -4.73 20.76 -14.07
CA SER A 73 -5.63 20.79 -12.91
C SER A 73 -5.61 22.13 -12.19
N VAL A 74 -6.65 22.43 -11.40
CA VAL A 74 -6.66 23.58 -10.48
C VAL A 74 -5.46 23.56 -9.52
N TYR A 75 -5.07 22.37 -9.06
CA TYR A 75 -3.89 22.21 -8.20
C TYR A 75 -2.60 22.66 -8.91
N ASP A 76 -2.39 22.22 -10.14
CA ASP A 76 -1.20 22.58 -10.91
C ASP A 76 -1.16 24.08 -11.24
N LEU A 77 -2.32 24.67 -11.59
CA LEU A 77 -2.46 26.12 -11.80
C LEU A 77 -2.12 26.90 -10.53
N ALA A 78 -2.68 26.51 -9.38
CA ALA A 78 -2.41 27.17 -8.10
C ALA A 78 -0.93 27.05 -7.70
N ARG A 79 -0.34 25.87 -7.87
CA ARG A 79 1.09 25.64 -7.59
C ARG A 79 2.00 26.54 -8.43
N GLN A 80 1.69 26.71 -9.71
CA GLN A 80 2.47 27.57 -10.61
C GLN A 80 2.30 29.06 -10.29
N ALA A 81 1.09 29.49 -9.94
CA ALA A 81 0.78 30.90 -9.71
C ALA A 81 1.31 31.43 -8.36
N PHE A 82 1.16 30.67 -7.28
CA PHE A 82 1.41 31.19 -5.93
C PHE A 82 2.76 30.77 -5.34
N GLY A 83 3.32 29.63 -5.78
CA GLY A 83 4.53 29.06 -5.19
C GLY A 83 4.34 28.62 -3.73
N GLY A 84 5.24 27.79 -3.22
CA GLY A 84 5.17 27.28 -1.84
C GLY A 84 4.05 26.25 -1.62
N VAL A 85 4.43 24.99 -1.41
CA VAL A 85 3.48 23.91 -1.10
C VAL A 85 3.81 23.39 0.29
N VAL A 86 2.82 23.37 1.18
CA VAL A 86 2.93 22.64 2.45
C VAL A 86 2.72 21.17 2.15
N ARG A 87 3.81 20.38 2.18
CA ARG A 87 3.73 18.95 1.91
C ARG A 87 3.46 18.17 3.20
N LEU A 88 2.43 17.33 3.17
CA LEU A 88 2.19 16.32 4.19
C LEU A 88 2.99 15.06 3.83
N VAL A 89 3.88 14.63 4.73
CA VAL A 89 4.79 13.50 4.47
C VAL A 89 4.39 12.22 5.19
N GLU A 90 3.46 12.29 6.13
CA GLU A 90 3.08 11.15 6.95
C GLU A 90 2.03 10.28 6.27
N HIS A 91 2.29 8.97 6.18
CA HIS A 91 1.41 8.03 5.50
C HIS A 91 0.87 6.96 6.44
N PHE A 92 -0.45 6.96 6.60
CA PHE A 92 -1.17 6.07 7.53
C PHE A 92 -1.97 4.97 6.84
N ARG A 93 -2.03 4.96 5.50
CA ARG A 93 -2.93 4.09 4.75
C ARG A 93 -2.32 2.73 4.44
N CYS A 94 -1.24 2.65 3.68
CA CYS A 94 -0.68 1.37 3.27
C CYS A 94 0.34 0.89 4.30
N VAL A 95 0.49 -0.42 4.45
CA VAL A 95 1.67 -0.97 5.12
C VAL A 95 2.96 -0.53 4.39
N PRO A 96 4.11 -0.44 5.09
CA PRO A 96 5.34 0.12 4.54
C PRO A 96 5.77 -0.49 3.20
N GLU A 97 5.67 -1.81 3.07
CA GLU A 97 6.10 -2.56 1.88
C GLU A 97 5.32 -2.17 0.61
N ILE A 98 4.08 -1.72 0.77
CA ILE A 98 3.21 -1.32 -0.34
C ILE A 98 3.53 0.11 -0.76
N ILE A 99 3.54 1.07 0.18
CA ILE A 99 3.73 2.49 -0.14
C ILE A 99 5.16 2.80 -0.61
N GLU A 100 6.15 1.99 -0.22
CA GLU A 100 7.55 2.16 -0.61
C GLU A 100 7.73 2.29 -2.14
N PHE A 101 6.96 1.52 -2.92
CA PHE A 101 6.99 1.61 -4.38
C PHE A 101 6.66 3.04 -4.87
N SER A 102 5.53 3.59 -4.41
CA SER A 102 5.08 4.94 -4.74
C SER A 102 6.02 6.00 -4.18
N ASN A 103 6.50 5.82 -2.95
CA ASN A 103 7.44 6.73 -2.30
C ASN A 103 8.71 6.93 -3.14
N GLN A 104 9.30 5.83 -3.61
CA GLN A 104 10.49 5.84 -4.46
C GLN A 104 10.20 6.28 -5.90
N LEU A 105 8.97 6.08 -6.40
CA LEU A 105 8.60 6.42 -7.77
C LEU A 105 8.31 7.91 -7.96
N CYS A 106 7.61 8.51 -7.00
CA CYS A 106 6.98 9.83 -7.13
C CYS A 106 7.45 10.86 -6.10
N TYR A 107 7.86 10.42 -4.90
CA TYR A 107 8.05 11.33 -3.75
C TYR A 107 9.48 11.37 -3.23
N GLY A 108 10.45 10.84 -3.98
CA GLY A 108 11.88 10.91 -3.63
C GLY A 108 12.26 10.20 -2.34
N GLY A 109 11.42 9.29 -1.82
CA GLY A 109 11.66 8.63 -0.53
C GLY A 109 11.25 9.46 0.69
N GLU A 110 10.61 10.60 0.51
CA GLU A 110 10.33 11.55 1.61
C GLU A 110 9.03 11.25 2.37
N ILE A 111 8.21 10.31 1.89
CA ILE A 111 7.01 9.85 2.60
C ILE A 111 7.41 8.94 3.75
N LEU A 112 6.89 9.23 4.94
CA LEU A 112 7.11 8.46 6.16
C LEU A 112 5.95 7.46 6.35
N PRO A 113 6.14 6.16 6.04
CA PRO A 113 5.13 5.15 6.32
C PRO A 113 5.01 4.96 7.83
N LEU A 114 3.85 5.24 8.38
CA LEU A 114 3.60 5.20 9.83
C LEU A 114 2.53 4.16 10.22
N ARG A 115 1.93 3.49 9.22
CA ARG A 115 1.08 2.33 9.47
C ARG A 115 1.91 1.14 9.90
N GLU A 116 1.45 0.46 10.94
CA GLU A 116 2.06 -0.78 11.41
C GLU A 116 1.59 -2.00 10.63
N ALA A 117 2.52 -2.74 10.04
CA ALA A 117 2.25 -4.01 9.39
C ALA A 117 1.60 -5.05 10.32
N SER A 118 1.91 -5.01 11.63
CA SER A 118 1.36 -5.95 12.63
C SER A 118 -0.15 -5.82 12.86
N THR A 119 -0.75 -4.69 12.46
CA THR A 119 -2.20 -4.47 12.54
C THR A 119 -2.95 -5.20 11.43
N SER A 120 -2.25 -5.62 10.39
CA SER A 120 -2.81 -6.36 9.28
C SER A 120 -2.96 -7.84 9.60
N ARG A 121 -4.14 -8.41 9.31
CA ARG A 121 -4.42 -9.84 9.47
C ARG A 121 -3.92 -10.67 8.29
N VAL A 122 -3.57 -10.03 7.17
CA VAL A 122 -3.23 -10.68 5.91
C VAL A 122 -1.75 -10.50 5.60
N TYR A 123 -1.07 -11.62 5.38
CA TYR A 123 0.35 -11.67 5.07
C TYR A 123 0.61 -12.78 4.05
N PRO A 124 1.55 -12.65 3.10
CA PRO A 124 2.44 -11.51 2.87
C PRO A 124 1.71 -10.27 2.31
N HIS A 125 2.22 -9.07 2.63
CA HIS A 125 1.61 -7.79 2.20
C HIS A 125 1.79 -7.49 0.71
N LEU A 126 2.82 -8.07 0.08
CA LEU A 126 3.13 -7.83 -1.31
C LEU A 126 3.42 -9.15 -2.02
N ILE A 127 2.67 -9.42 -3.10
CA ILE A 127 2.71 -10.70 -3.80
C ILE A 127 2.89 -10.46 -5.30
N ALA A 128 4.03 -10.90 -5.83
CA ALA A 128 4.23 -11.07 -7.26
C ALA A 128 3.66 -12.43 -7.71
N HIS A 129 2.71 -12.41 -8.64
CA HIS A 129 2.11 -13.62 -9.21
C HIS A 129 2.19 -13.64 -10.73
N ARG A 130 3.02 -14.54 -11.26
CA ARG A 130 3.13 -14.76 -12.70
C ARG A 130 2.11 -15.80 -13.17
N VAL A 131 1.22 -15.41 -14.08
CA VAL A 131 0.31 -16.31 -14.78
C VAL A 131 1.02 -16.84 -16.02
N ARG A 132 1.19 -18.16 -16.10
CA ARG A 132 1.82 -18.81 -17.26
C ARG A 132 0.77 -19.19 -18.30
N ASP A 133 1.24 -19.44 -19.52
CA ASP A 133 0.41 -19.91 -20.63
C ASP A 133 -0.78 -19.00 -20.95
N ALA A 134 -0.59 -17.70 -20.70
CA ALA A 134 -1.56 -16.65 -20.90
C ALA A 134 -1.20 -15.83 -22.14
N SER A 135 -2.21 -15.38 -22.87
CA SER A 135 -2.06 -14.47 -24.01
C SER A 135 -3.10 -13.37 -23.91
N SER A 136 -2.67 -12.15 -24.20
CA SER A 136 -3.51 -10.98 -24.22
C SER A 136 -4.00 -10.68 -25.63
N ASP A 137 -5.31 -10.50 -25.78
CA ASP A 137 -5.95 -10.02 -27.00
C ASP A 137 -6.91 -8.88 -26.67
N ASN A 138 -6.90 -7.81 -27.47
CA ASN A 138 -7.75 -6.63 -27.32
C ASN A 138 -7.85 -6.10 -25.87
N LYS A 139 -6.69 -5.89 -25.21
CA LYS A 139 -6.58 -5.41 -23.80
C LYS A 139 -7.24 -6.33 -22.77
N THR A 140 -7.48 -7.58 -23.11
CA THR A 140 -7.98 -8.61 -22.20
C THR A 140 -7.05 -9.81 -22.19
N ASN A 141 -7.02 -10.53 -21.08
CA ASN A 141 -6.27 -11.77 -20.93
C ASN A 141 -7.16 -12.75 -20.16
N GLU A 142 -7.65 -13.76 -20.89
CA GLU A 142 -8.58 -14.78 -20.40
C GLU A 142 -8.06 -15.52 -19.16
N VAL A 143 -6.83 -16.01 -19.27
CA VAL A 143 -6.20 -16.86 -18.26
C VAL A 143 -5.93 -16.03 -17.00
N GLU A 144 -5.41 -14.81 -17.17
CA GLU A 144 -5.18 -13.88 -16.05
C GLU A 144 -6.49 -13.49 -15.36
N ALA A 145 -7.54 -13.19 -16.12
CA ALA A 145 -8.85 -12.82 -15.55
C ALA A 145 -9.44 -13.98 -14.72
N LEU A 146 -9.34 -15.21 -15.25
CA LEU A 146 -9.77 -16.41 -14.55
C LEU A 146 -8.96 -16.65 -13.28
N GLU A 147 -7.64 -16.43 -13.35
CA GLU A 147 -6.72 -16.58 -12.22
C GLU A 147 -7.10 -15.62 -11.09
N VAL A 148 -7.18 -14.31 -11.38
CA VAL A 148 -7.54 -13.26 -10.42
C VAL A 148 -8.90 -13.56 -9.78
N ALA A 149 -9.92 -13.87 -10.58
CA ALA A 149 -11.24 -14.18 -10.05
C ALA A 149 -11.26 -15.44 -9.18
N SER A 150 -10.39 -16.42 -9.46
CA SER A 150 -10.27 -17.64 -8.64
C SER A 150 -9.58 -17.37 -7.31
N LEU A 151 -8.52 -16.56 -7.31
CA LEU A 151 -7.83 -16.12 -6.10
C LEU A 151 -8.77 -15.35 -5.16
N ILE A 152 -9.51 -14.39 -5.69
CA ILE A 152 -10.52 -13.63 -4.94
C ILE A 152 -11.62 -14.55 -4.39
N THR A 153 -12.14 -15.47 -5.21
CA THR A 153 -13.16 -16.44 -4.75
C THR A 153 -12.63 -17.35 -3.64
N ALA A 154 -11.33 -17.71 -3.68
CA ALA A 154 -10.68 -18.48 -2.63
C ALA A 154 -10.56 -17.68 -1.34
N MET A 155 -10.09 -16.42 -1.41
CA MET A 155 -10.01 -15.50 -0.27
C MET A 155 -11.36 -15.26 0.39
N CYS A 156 -12.44 -15.15 -0.40
CA CYS A 156 -13.78 -14.96 0.15
C CYS A 156 -14.26 -16.12 1.05
N ARG A 157 -13.51 -17.23 1.11
CA ARG A 157 -13.82 -18.41 1.92
C ARG A 157 -12.77 -18.70 2.99
N LEU A 158 -11.89 -17.75 3.28
CA LEU A 158 -10.86 -17.84 4.30
C LEU A 158 -11.19 -16.85 5.43
N GLU A 159 -11.01 -17.28 6.67
CA GLU A 159 -11.33 -16.49 7.88
C GLU A 159 -10.41 -15.28 8.00
N GLU A 160 -9.15 -15.41 7.56
CA GLU A 160 -8.17 -14.32 7.54
C GLU A 160 -8.63 -13.10 6.72
N PHE A 161 -9.57 -13.30 5.79
CA PHE A 161 -10.10 -12.27 4.89
C PHE A 161 -11.56 -11.92 5.18
N GLU A 162 -12.18 -12.40 6.25
CA GLU A 162 -13.64 -12.32 6.45
C GLU A 162 -14.23 -10.90 6.26
N ASP A 163 -13.56 -9.90 6.84
CA ASP A 163 -13.95 -8.48 6.80
C ASP A 163 -13.19 -7.66 5.74
N CYS A 164 -12.30 -8.29 4.96
CA CYS A 164 -11.48 -7.57 4.00
C CYS A 164 -12.29 -7.12 2.80
N THR A 165 -12.11 -5.85 2.44
CA THR A 165 -12.57 -5.27 1.19
C THR A 165 -11.60 -5.57 0.05
N ILE A 166 -12.12 -5.79 -1.16
CA ILE A 166 -11.31 -6.24 -2.31
C ILE A 166 -11.45 -5.30 -3.51
N GLY A 167 -10.33 -4.96 -4.15
CA GLY A 167 -10.25 -4.18 -5.38
C GLY A 167 -9.48 -4.90 -6.48
N VAL A 168 -9.88 -4.68 -7.73
CA VAL A 168 -9.14 -5.10 -8.93
C VAL A 168 -8.91 -3.88 -9.81
N ILE A 169 -7.64 -3.53 -10.01
CA ILE A 169 -7.22 -2.44 -10.87
C ILE A 169 -6.55 -3.03 -12.10
N CYS A 170 -7.15 -2.84 -13.26
CA CYS A 170 -6.57 -3.20 -14.55
C CYS A 170 -5.70 -2.05 -15.05
N MET A 171 -4.45 -2.37 -15.38
CA MET A 171 -3.47 -1.37 -15.84
C MET A 171 -3.61 -1.07 -17.33
N VAL A 172 -4.43 -1.83 -18.06
CA VAL A 172 -4.67 -1.67 -19.50
C VAL A 172 -6.18 -1.70 -19.77
N GLY A 173 -6.76 -0.52 -19.99
CA GLY A 173 -8.18 -0.40 -20.31
C GLY A 173 -9.13 -0.78 -19.16
N THR A 174 -10.40 -0.95 -19.50
CA THR A 174 -11.48 -1.35 -18.56
C THR A 174 -12.09 -2.70 -18.92
N GLU A 175 -11.78 -3.22 -20.10
CA GLU A 175 -12.33 -4.45 -20.68
C GLU A 175 -11.97 -5.66 -19.80
N GLN A 176 -10.71 -5.75 -19.33
CA GLN A 176 -10.28 -6.78 -18.39
C GLN A 176 -11.02 -6.66 -17.04
N ALA A 177 -11.28 -5.45 -16.55
CA ALA A 177 -11.96 -5.24 -15.27
C ALA A 177 -13.42 -5.70 -15.34
N VAL A 178 -14.14 -5.33 -16.39
CA VAL A 178 -15.52 -5.80 -16.67
C VAL A 178 -15.55 -7.31 -16.74
N LYS A 179 -14.54 -7.91 -17.36
CA LYS A 179 -14.44 -9.35 -17.50
C LYS A 179 -14.25 -10.07 -16.16
N ILE A 180 -13.29 -9.63 -15.35
CA ILE A 180 -13.07 -10.16 -14.00
C ILE A 180 -14.33 -9.99 -13.15
N ASP A 181 -14.96 -8.81 -13.21
CA ASP A 181 -16.22 -8.54 -12.52
C ASP A 181 -17.32 -9.53 -12.90
N SER A 182 -17.50 -9.79 -14.20
CA SER A 182 -18.49 -10.75 -14.68
C SER A 182 -18.27 -12.17 -14.13
N ILE A 183 -17.00 -12.59 -13.99
CA ILE A 183 -16.65 -13.90 -13.45
C ILE A 183 -16.95 -13.93 -11.95
N LEU A 184 -16.60 -12.88 -11.20
CA LEU A 184 -16.85 -12.77 -9.77
C LEU A 184 -18.33 -12.77 -9.44
N ARG A 185 -19.15 -12.02 -10.18
CA ARG A 185 -20.61 -11.98 -10.01
C ARG A 185 -21.29 -13.34 -10.24
N ARG A 186 -20.72 -14.19 -11.10
CA ARG A 186 -21.20 -15.56 -11.30
C ARG A 186 -20.76 -16.52 -10.19
N ARG A 187 -19.64 -16.25 -9.51
CA ARG A 187 -19.03 -17.15 -8.52
C ARG A 187 -19.38 -16.83 -7.07
N LEU A 188 -19.70 -15.58 -6.79
CA LEU A 188 -20.02 -15.08 -5.47
C LEU A 188 -21.51 -14.72 -5.39
N SER A 189 -22.11 -14.91 -4.21
CA SER A 189 -23.47 -14.41 -3.97
C SER A 189 -23.47 -12.88 -3.98
N ALA A 190 -24.61 -12.27 -4.34
CA ALA A 190 -24.76 -10.81 -4.32
C ALA A 190 -24.55 -10.20 -2.91
N THR A 191 -24.80 -10.99 -1.86
CA THR A 191 -24.53 -10.59 -0.47
C THR A 191 -23.04 -10.59 -0.17
N GLU A 192 -22.32 -11.64 -0.57
CA GLU A 192 -20.86 -11.72 -0.39
C GLU A 192 -20.17 -10.60 -1.17
N TYR A 193 -20.50 -10.42 -2.44
CA TYR A 193 -19.91 -9.41 -3.31
C TYR A 193 -20.04 -7.99 -2.70
N ARG A 194 -21.23 -7.65 -2.19
CA ARG A 194 -21.48 -6.37 -1.52
C ARG A 194 -20.77 -6.26 -0.17
N ARG A 195 -20.78 -7.32 0.65
CA ARG A 195 -20.08 -7.32 1.96
C ARG A 195 -18.59 -7.03 1.78
N ARG A 196 -17.97 -7.64 0.77
CA ARG A 196 -16.55 -7.42 0.41
C ARG A 196 -16.28 -6.11 -0.32
N ARG A 197 -17.30 -5.29 -0.60
CA ARG A 197 -17.20 -4.03 -1.38
C ARG A 197 -16.36 -4.19 -2.66
N ILE A 198 -16.56 -5.28 -3.39
CA ILE A 198 -15.73 -5.59 -4.57
C ILE A 198 -15.89 -4.48 -5.60
N LEU A 199 -14.76 -3.95 -6.09
CA LEU A 199 -14.70 -3.02 -7.21
C LEU A 199 -13.69 -3.54 -8.23
N CYS A 200 -14.05 -3.53 -9.51
CA CYS A 200 -13.15 -3.82 -10.61
C CYS A 200 -13.16 -2.62 -11.56
N GLY A 201 -11.99 -2.04 -11.85
CA GLY A 201 -11.89 -0.84 -12.67
C GLY A 201 -10.46 -0.53 -13.09
N ASN A 202 -10.23 0.67 -13.59
CA ASN A 202 -8.90 1.23 -13.84
C ASN A 202 -8.44 2.14 -12.68
N ALA A 203 -7.23 2.68 -12.76
CA ALA A 203 -6.67 3.50 -11.68
C ALA A 203 -7.50 4.77 -11.38
N SER A 204 -8.09 5.43 -12.38
CA SER A 204 -8.89 6.65 -12.17
C SER A 204 -10.22 6.35 -11.48
N GLN A 205 -10.85 5.21 -11.75
CA GLN A 205 -12.07 4.78 -11.05
C GLN A 205 -11.83 4.44 -9.57
N PHE A 206 -10.58 4.21 -9.17
CA PHE A 206 -10.18 3.96 -7.79
C PHE A 206 -9.71 5.23 -7.07
N GLN A 207 -9.77 6.39 -7.71
CA GLN A 207 -9.30 7.62 -7.08
C GLN A 207 -10.20 8.00 -5.89
N GLY A 208 -9.58 8.45 -4.80
CA GLY A 208 -10.27 8.63 -3.52
C GLY A 208 -10.75 7.36 -2.81
N ASP A 209 -10.67 6.18 -3.45
CA ASP A 209 -11.10 4.90 -2.86
C ASP A 209 -9.89 4.05 -2.44
N GLU A 210 -10.11 3.09 -1.53
CA GLU A 210 -9.08 2.19 -0.98
C GLU A 210 -9.69 0.83 -0.63
N ARG A 211 -8.86 -0.23 -0.65
CA ARG A 211 -9.28 -1.59 -0.29
C ARG A 211 -8.22 -2.27 0.56
N ASP A 212 -8.65 -3.19 1.42
CA ASP A 212 -7.75 -4.02 2.21
C ASP A 212 -6.83 -4.84 1.32
N VAL A 213 -7.42 -5.46 0.30
CA VAL A 213 -6.71 -6.27 -0.70
C VAL A 213 -6.93 -5.67 -2.09
N VAL A 214 -5.85 -5.38 -2.82
CA VAL A 214 -5.94 -4.94 -4.23
C VAL A 214 -5.15 -5.87 -5.14
N PHE A 215 -5.75 -6.18 -6.28
CA PHE A 215 -5.11 -6.88 -7.39
C PHE A 215 -4.80 -5.89 -8.51
N LEU A 216 -3.53 -5.76 -8.88
CA LEU A 216 -3.09 -5.09 -10.09
C LEU A 216 -2.98 -6.14 -11.20
N SER A 217 -3.88 -6.08 -12.18
CA SER A 217 -3.84 -6.93 -13.38
C SER A 217 -3.09 -6.18 -14.47
N LEU A 218 -1.88 -6.65 -14.82
CA LEU A 218 -1.04 -6.00 -15.83
C LEU A 218 -1.47 -6.34 -17.25
N VAL A 219 -2.16 -7.47 -17.46
CA VAL A 219 -2.75 -7.95 -18.73
C VAL A 219 -1.73 -8.29 -19.83
N ASP A 220 -0.75 -7.42 -20.08
CA ASP A 220 0.12 -7.47 -21.25
C ASP A 220 0.84 -8.82 -21.37
N THR A 221 0.94 -9.28 -22.61
CA THR A 221 1.83 -10.36 -23.02
C THR A 221 2.58 -9.92 -24.27
N ALA A 222 3.83 -10.36 -24.41
CA ALA A 222 4.57 -10.10 -25.64
C ALA A 222 4.27 -11.19 -26.67
N ARG A 223 4.22 -10.83 -27.95
CA ARG A 223 4.28 -11.83 -29.03
C ARG A 223 5.65 -12.51 -29.00
N LYS A 224 5.71 -13.75 -29.47
CA LYS A 224 6.93 -14.57 -29.41
C LYS A 224 8.09 -13.86 -30.13
N GLY A 225 9.15 -13.52 -29.38
CA GLY A 225 10.34 -12.85 -29.90
C GLY A 225 10.28 -11.32 -29.96
N GLU A 226 9.19 -10.70 -29.51
CA GLU A 226 9.04 -9.24 -29.49
C GLU A 226 9.27 -8.65 -28.09
N MET A 227 9.79 -7.42 -28.04
CA MET A 227 9.89 -6.63 -26.81
C MET A 227 8.64 -5.75 -26.66
N LEU A 228 8.16 -5.59 -25.43
CA LEU A 228 7.06 -4.67 -25.16
C LEU A 228 7.51 -3.21 -25.24
N ALA A 229 6.60 -2.32 -25.69
CA ALA A 229 6.83 -0.88 -25.69
C ALA A 229 6.99 -0.37 -24.25
N VAL A 230 7.95 0.53 -24.03
CA VAL A 230 8.30 1.00 -22.68
C VAL A 230 7.18 1.87 -22.11
N ARG A 231 6.75 1.58 -20.88
CA ARG A 231 5.87 2.46 -20.11
C ARG A 231 6.69 3.23 -19.07
N SER A 232 7.04 4.47 -19.39
CA SER A 232 7.86 5.34 -18.53
C SER A 232 7.46 6.82 -18.56
N SER A 233 6.35 7.18 -19.24
CA SER A 233 5.87 8.57 -19.24
C SER A 233 5.32 8.97 -17.87
N ASP A 234 5.20 10.28 -17.63
CA ASP A 234 4.63 10.82 -16.39
C ASP A 234 3.17 10.41 -16.18
N GLU A 235 2.41 10.25 -17.26
CA GLU A 235 1.05 9.72 -17.20
C GLU A 235 1.03 8.30 -16.61
N TRP A 236 1.91 7.42 -17.10
CA TRP A 236 2.05 6.07 -16.55
C TRP A 236 2.56 6.10 -15.12
N ARG A 237 3.49 7.01 -14.79
CA ARG A 237 3.99 7.20 -13.42
C ARG A 237 2.83 7.49 -12.44
N ARG A 238 1.96 8.45 -12.79
CA ARG A 238 0.76 8.81 -12.00
C ARG A 238 -0.23 7.66 -11.88
N VAL A 239 -0.49 6.94 -12.97
CA VAL A 239 -1.36 5.74 -12.96
C VAL A 239 -0.82 4.66 -12.02
N TYR A 240 0.48 4.39 -12.05
CA TYR A 240 1.11 3.41 -11.17
C TYR A 240 1.12 3.85 -9.70
N ASN A 241 1.40 5.14 -9.45
CA ASN A 241 1.34 5.71 -8.11
C ASN A 241 -0.06 5.57 -7.49
N VAL A 242 -1.08 5.97 -8.26
CA VAL A 242 -2.47 5.83 -7.84
C VAL A 242 -2.81 4.37 -7.61
N ALA A 243 -2.49 3.45 -8.53
CA ALA A 243 -2.88 2.05 -8.43
C ALA A 243 -2.21 1.31 -7.25
N ALA A 244 -0.90 1.48 -7.06
CA ALA A 244 -0.15 0.79 -6.01
C ALA A 244 -0.56 1.24 -4.59
N SER A 245 -0.94 2.51 -4.43
CA SER A 245 -1.32 3.11 -3.13
C SER A 245 -2.78 2.86 -2.70
N ARG A 246 -3.57 2.08 -3.45
CA ARG A 246 -4.95 1.71 -3.07
C ARG A 246 -5.05 0.53 -2.12
N ALA A 247 -3.98 -0.26 -2.01
CA ALA A 247 -3.92 -1.39 -1.10
C ALA A 247 -3.55 -0.96 0.31
N ARG A 248 -4.43 -1.25 1.26
CA ARG A 248 -4.19 -1.02 2.68
C ARG A 248 -3.29 -2.09 3.29
N ASP A 249 -3.62 -3.35 3.04
CA ASP A 249 -3.06 -4.50 3.76
C ASP A 249 -2.33 -5.50 2.85
N GLN A 250 -2.82 -5.68 1.62
CA GLN A 250 -2.22 -6.63 0.68
C GLN A 250 -2.34 -6.17 -0.77
N LEU A 251 -1.22 -6.16 -1.49
CA LEU A 251 -1.13 -5.85 -2.91
C LEU A 251 -0.68 -7.08 -3.71
N TRP A 252 -1.50 -7.49 -4.68
CA TRP A 252 -1.18 -8.55 -5.62
C TRP A 252 -0.80 -7.94 -6.98
N VAL A 253 0.44 -8.11 -7.39
CA VAL A 253 0.91 -7.77 -8.73
C VAL A 253 0.77 -9.01 -9.60
N VAL A 254 -0.31 -9.08 -10.38
CA VAL A 254 -0.61 -10.20 -11.26
C VAL A 254 -0.21 -9.86 -12.68
N TYR A 255 0.63 -10.71 -13.27
CA TYR A 255 1.23 -10.43 -14.56
C TYR A 255 1.43 -11.69 -15.39
N SER A 256 1.30 -11.56 -16.71
CA SER A 256 1.43 -12.68 -17.65
C SER A 256 2.68 -12.61 -18.53
N MET A 257 3.29 -11.42 -18.67
CA MET A 257 4.49 -11.25 -19.49
C MET A 257 5.72 -11.92 -18.86
N ASP A 258 6.70 -12.25 -19.71
CA ASP A 258 8.05 -12.54 -19.23
C ASP A 258 8.79 -11.23 -18.92
N PRO A 259 9.35 -11.03 -17.71
CA PRO A 259 10.13 -9.85 -17.38
C PRO A 259 11.31 -9.61 -18.34
N SER A 260 11.86 -10.65 -18.98
CA SER A 260 12.91 -10.52 -20.00
C SER A 260 12.46 -9.80 -21.28
N HIS A 261 11.14 -9.71 -21.53
CA HIS A 261 10.57 -8.96 -22.66
C HIS A 261 10.39 -7.46 -22.35
N LEU A 262 10.74 -7.02 -21.13
CA LEU A 262 10.65 -5.62 -20.70
C LEU A 262 12.03 -4.96 -20.79
N LYS A 263 12.06 -3.69 -21.23
CA LYS A 263 13.30 -2.91 -21.29
C LYS A 263 13.59 -2.25 -19.93
N LYS A 264 14.85 -1.87 -19.72
CA LYS A 264 15.26 -1.07 -18.55
C LYS A 264 14.46 0.24 -18.51
N GLY A 265 14.00 0.62 -17.33
CA GLY A 265 13.18 1.83 -17.13
C GLY A 265 11.67 1.62 -17.29
N ASP A 266 11.21 0.42 -17.66
CA ASP A 266 9.78 0.11 -17.72
C ASP A 266 9.18 0.00 -16.31
N LEU A 267 8.06 0.69 -16.09
CA LEU A 267 7.36 0.69 -14.81
C LEU A 267 6.79 -0.68 -14.42
N ARG A 268 6.44 -1.53 -15.39
CA ARG A 268 6.02 -2.92 -15.12
C ARG A 268 7.16 -3.71 -14.49
N LEU A 269 8.36 -3.60 -15.06
CA LEU A 269 9.54 -4.28 -14.55
C LEU A 269 9.89 -3.79 -13.14
N ARG A 270 9.81 -2.47 -12.91
CA ARG A 270 10.06 -1.87 -11.60
C ARG A 270 9.07 -2.40 -10.54
N LEU A 271 7.78 -2.42 -10.85
CA LEU A 271 6.73 -2.89 -9.94
C LEU A 271 6.86 -4.39 -9.63
N VAL A 272 7.06 -5.22 -10.67
CA VAL A 272 7.26 -6.67 -10.50
C VAL A 272 8.52 -6.96 -9.67
N SER A 273 9.64 -6.28 -9.97
CA SER A 273 10.89 -6.47 -9.23
C SER A 273 10.74 -6.06 -7.76
N HIS A 274 10.05 -4.95 -7.48
CA HIS A 274 9.73 -4.51 -6.11
C HIS A 274 8.98 -5.62 -5.36
N ALA A 275 7.91 -6.14 -5.96
CA ALA A 275 7.10 -7.21 -5.34
C ALA A 275 7.88 -8.52 -5.12
N GLU A 276 8.75 -8.90 -6.05
CA GLU A 276 9.58 -10.11 -5.91
C GLU A 276 10.66 -9.96 -4.84
N GLN A 277 11.28 -8.80 -4.70
CA GLN A 277 12.31 -8.53 -3.70
C GLN A 277 11.75 -8.63 -2.28
N HIS A 278 10.59 -8.01 -2.00
CA HIS A 278 9.93 -8.11 -0.70
C HIS A 278 9.46 -9.53 -0.38
N ALA A 279 8.99 -10.28 -1.38
CA ALA A 279 8.64 -11.69 -1.20
C ALA A 279 9.87 -12.54 -0.82
N ALA A 280 11.06 -12.24 -1.35
CA ALA A 280 12.30 -12.91 -1.01
C ALA A 280 12.85 -12.52 0.37
N GLN A 281 12.75 -11.23 0.74
CA GLN A 281 13.15 -10.73 2.06
C GLN A 281 12.27 -11.28 3.18
N SER A 282 10.95 -11.35 2.94
CA SER A 282 9.97 -11.99 3.82
C SER A 282 10.35 -13.41 4.22
N LYS A 283 10.80 -14.23 3.26
CA LYS A 283 11.28 -15.60 3.50
C LYS A 283 12.61 -15.66 4.27
N ARG A 284 13.45 -14.63 4.18
CA ARG A 284 14.72 -14.54 4.93
C ARG A 284 14.56 -14.04 6.36
N ALA A 285 13.52 -13.26 6.63
CA ALA A 285 13.22 -12.69 7.95
C ALA A 285 12.79 -13.75 9.00
N GLU A 286 12.56 -15.00 8.60
CA GLU A 286 12.16 -16.10 9.51
C GLU A 286 13.22 -16.49 10.55
N ARG A 287 14.45 -15.95 10.47
CA ARG A 287 15.44 -16.02 11.57
C ARG A 287 16.24 -14.72 11.64
N PRO A 288 15.86 -13.74 12.46
CA PRO A 288 16.73 -12.60 12.68
C PRO A 288 17.95 -13.10 13.46
N ASN A 289 19.13 -13.08 12.84
CA ASN A 289 20.38 -13.12 13.56
C ASN A 289 20.54 -11.75 14.24
N VAL A 290 19.81 -11.51 15.33
CA VAL A 290 19.74 -10.21 16.01
C VAL A 290 21.12 -9.87 16.55
N LYS A 291 21.79 -8.91 15.91
CA LYS A 291 23.03 -8.33 16.45
C LYS A 291 22.67 -7.25 17.44
N PHE A 292 22.75 -7.57 18.72
CA PHE A 292 22.62 -6.56 19.77
C PHE A 292 23.80 -5.59 19.70
N GLU A 293 23.47 -4.33 19.95
CA GLU A 293 24.41 -3.24 19.85
C GLU A 293 25.31 -3.13 21.10
N SER A 294 24.86 -3.63 22.24
CA SER A 294 25.63 -3.64 23.48
C SER A 294 25.31 -4.84 24.37
N GLY A 295 26.19 -5.07 25.36
CA GLY A 295 25.93 -6.04 26.43
C GLY A 295 24.72 -5.65 27.29
N PHE A 296 24.47 -4.35 27.46
CA PHE A 296 23.30 -3.83 28.15
C PHE A 296 21.99 -4.22 27.43
N GLN A 297 21.90 -3.94 26.13
CA GLN A 297 20.73 -4.33 25.33
C GLN A 297 20.48 -5.83 25.39
N LYS A 298 21.54 -6.64 25.24
CA LYS A 298 21.43 -8.10 25.33
C LYS A 298 20.95 -8.56 26.70
N SER A 299 21.46 -7.98 27.79
CA SER A 299 21.02 -8.32 29.15
C SER A 299 19.55 -7.96 29.39
N LEU A 300 19.15 -6.74 29.04
CA LEU A 300 17.76 -6.27 29.19
C LEU A 300 16.78 -7.13 28.38
N TYR A 301 17.14 -7.51 27.15
CA TYR A 301 16.36 -8.42 26.32
C TYR A 301 16.13 -9.77 27.01
N GLN A 302 17.19 -10.40 27.51
CA GLN A 302 17.07 -11.68 28.22
C GLN A 302 16.21 -11.56 29.47
N LYS A 303 16.37 -10.46 30.23
CA LYS A 303 15.59 -10.24 31.45
C LYS A 303 14.10 -10.08 31.18
N LEU A 304 13.73 -9.37 30.12
CA LEU A 304 12.32 -9.22 29.74
C LEU A 304 11.71 -10.54 29.27
N LEU A 305 12.47 -11.38 28.56
CA LEU A 305 12.05 -12.73 28.20
C LEU A 305 11.87 -13.63 29.44
N GLU A 306 12.82 -13.62 30.38
CA GLU A 306 12.73 -14.35 31.66
C GLU A 306 11.50 -13.95 32.46
N LEU A 307 11.11 -12.68 32.37
CA LEU A 307 9.92 -12.15 33.02
C LEU A 307 8.61 -12.50 32.29
N GLY A 308 8.67 -13.14 31.11
CA GLY A 308 7.49 -13.57 30.35
C GLY A 308 6.94 -12.54 29.37
N TYR A 309 7.69 -11.49 29.03
CA TYR A 309 7.25 -10.51 28.03
C TYR A 309 7.51 -10.98 26.60
N ARG A 310 6.61 -10.62 25.68
CA ARG A 310 6.83 -10.78 24.24
C ARG A 310 7.64 -9.59 23.71
N VAL A 311 8.92 -9.83 23.46
CA VAL A 311 9.88 -8.80 23.04
C VAL A 311 10.33 -9.04 21.61
N LEU A 312 10.15 -8.03 20.75
CA LEU A 312 10.69 -8.01 19.39
C LEU A 312 11.86 -7.02 19.35
N PRO A 313 13.11 -7.50 19.25
CA PRO A 313 14.28 -6.62 19.16
C PRO A 313 14.41 -6.04 17.76
N LYS A 314 14.95 -4.81 17.66
CA LYS A 314 15.25 -4.13 16.39
C LYS A 314 14.03 -4.09 15.46
N TYR A 315 12.88 -3.74 16.04
CA TYR A 315 11.60 -3.73 15.33
C TYR A 315 11.45 -2.47 14.48
N LEU A 316 10.96 -2.61 13.24
CA LEU A 316 10.72 -1.49 12.33
C LEU A 316 9.28 -0.98 12.47
N ILE A 317 9.13 0.28 12.86
CA ILE A 317 7.88 1.04 12.79
C ILE A 317 8.02 1.98 11.59
N GLY A 318 7.47 1.59 10.45
CA GLY A 318 7.80 2.27 9.20
C GLY A 318 9.27 2.07 8.85
N GLU A 319 9.99 3.19 8.67
CA GLU A 319 11.45 3.20 8.48
C GLU A 319 12.22 3.35 9.80
N PHE A 320 11.53 3.48 10.94
CA PHE A 320 12.18 3.69 12.23
C PHE A 320 12.45 2.37 12.94
N GLU A 321 13.72 2.03 13.09
CA GLU A 321 14.14 0.89 13.91
C GLU A 321 14.17 1.28 15.40
N VAL A 322 13.38 0.58 16.22
CA VAL A 322 13.38 0.71 17.68
C VAL A 322 14.20 -0.40 18.33
N ASP A 323 14.79 -0.14 19.50
CA ASP A 323 15.59 -1.14 20.21
C ASP A 323 14.75 -2.37 20.57
N PHE A 324 13.58 -2.16 21.21
CA PHE A 324 12.63 -3.23 21.52
C PHE A 324 11.18 -2.76 21.36
N LEU A 325 10.35 -3.60 20.75
CA LEU A 325 8.90 -3.54 20.86
C LEU A 325 8.42 -4.59 21.87
N ILE A 326 7.69 -4.14 22.89
CA ILE A 326 7.03 -5.03 23.86
C ILE A 326 5.55 -5.11 23.49
N GLN A 327 5.07 -6.33 23.24
CA GLN A 327 3.67 -6.59 22.91
C GLN A 327 2.95 -7.12 24.17
N GLY A 328 1.78 -6.55 24.45
CA GLY A 328 0.84 -7.05 25.44
C GLY A 328 -0.46 -7.55 24.78
N ASP A 329 -1.43 -7.90 25.61
CA ASP A 329 -2.73 -8.39 25.15
C ASP A 329 -3.58 -7.27 24.56
N ALA A 330 -4.63 -7.66 23.82
CA ALA A 330 -5.60 -6.76 23.20
C ALA A 330 -4.96 -5.64 22.32
N GLY A 331 -3.78 -5.90 21.75
CA GLY A 331 -3.07 -4.97 20.89
C GLY A 331 -2.30 -3.86 21.61
N THR A 332 -2.18 -3.93 22.95
CA THR A 332 -1.34 -3.01 23.72
C THR A 332 0.14 -3.22 23.40
N LYS A 333 0.90 -2.12 23.36
CA LYS A 333 2.31 -2.15 23.00
C LYS A 333 3.07 -0.94 23.51
N ALA A 334 4.36 -1.13 23.75
CA ALA A 334 5.28 -0.07 24.13
C ALA A 334 6.63 -0.28 23.45
N VAL A 335 7.27 0.83 23.09
CA VAL A 335 8.65 0.84 22.64
C VAL A 335 9.55 1.02 23.85
N VAL A 336 10.55 0.17 24.00
CA VAL A 336 11.62 0.36 24.99
C VAL A 336 12.87 0.83 24.25
N SER A 337 13.38 2.01 24.63
CA SER A 337 14.59 2.58 24.06
C SER A 337 15.74 2.53 25.07
N CYS A 338 16.90 2.10 24.60
CA CYS A 338 18.12 1.91 25.38
C CYS A 338 19.05 3.11 25.18
N ASP A 339 19.27 3.88 26.24
CA ASP A 339 20.07 5.11 26.17
C ASP A 339 21.44 4.97 26.81
N GLY A 340 22.44 5.64 26.24
CA GLY A 340 23.68 5.96 26.95
C GLY A 340 24.72 4.84 27.07
N ASP A 341 24.58 3.75 26.32
CA ASP A 341 25.61 2.70 26.21
C ASP A 341 26.61 2.95 25.08
N ARG A 342 26.42 4.02 24.29
CA ARG A 342 27.20 4.35 23.10
C ARG A 342 27.37 5.85 22.91
N ILE A 343 28.50 6.24 22.33
CA ILE A 343 28.72 7.58 21.80
C ILE A 343 28.13 7.62 20.39
N VAL A 344 27.08 8.42 20.21
CA VAL A 344 26.44 8.66 18.91
C VAL A 344 26.65 10.12 18.49
N PRO A 345 26.81 10.41 17.19
CA PRO A 345 26.90 11.78 16.70
C PRO A 345 25.65 12.60 17.05
N GLU A 346 25.83 13.90 17.32
CA GLU A 346 24.74 14.81 17.68
C GLU A 346 23.60 14.84 16.64
N ALA A 347 23.94 14.84 15.35
CA ALA A 347 22.96 14.77 14.27
C ALA A 347 22.08 13.50 14.33
N SER A 348 22.65 12.37 14.76
CA SER A 348 21.92 11.11 14.95
C SER A 348 21.00 11.17 16.18
N VAL A 349 21.38 11.92 17.21
CA VAL A 349 20.54 12.15 18.41
C VAL A 349 19.33 13.00 18.05
N LEU A 350 19.53 14.12 17.35
CA LEU A 350 18.45 15.00 16.90
C LEU A 350 17.45 14.26 16.01
N SER A 351 17.94 13.51 15.01
CA SER A 351 17.08 12.71 14.15
C SER A 351 16.30 11.63 14.92
N LYS A 352 16.92 10.97 15.92
CA LYS A 352 16.21 10.02 16.80
C LYS A 352 15.13 10.71 17.64
N MET A 353 15.39 11.92 18.13
CA MET A 353 14.42 12.68 18.93
C MET A 353 13.22 13.13 18.10
N GLU A 354 13.44 13.65 16.89
CA GLU A 354 12.36 14.03 15.96
C GLU A 354 11.48 12.82 15.61
N ARG A 355 12.11 11.69 15.27
CA ARG A 355 11.38 10.45 14.96
C ARG A 355 10.58 9.92 16.15
N GLN A 356 11.14 10.00 17.36
CA GLN A 356 10.42 9.63 18.57
C GLN A 356 9.20 10.54 18.76
N GLN A 357 9.35 11.87 18.65
CA GLN A 357 8.24 12.80 18.80
C GLN A 357 7.11 12.52 17.79
N THR A 358 7.47 12.19 16.55
CA THR A 358 6.51 11.75 15.54
C THR A 358 5.75 10.52 16.01
N LEU A 359 6.43 9.47 16.49
CA LEU A 359 5.76 8.25 16.94
C LEU A 359 4.93 8.47 18.21
N GLU A 360 5.41 9.27 19.17
CA GLU A 360 4.63 9.63 20.37
C GLU A 360 3.35 10.39 20.02
N ARG A 361 3.39 11.29 19.01
CA ARG A 361 2.18 11.95 18.48
C ARG A 361 1.16 10.95 17.93
N LEU A 362 1.61 9.81 17.43
CA LEU A 362 0.76 8.73 16.93
C LEU A 362 0.27 7.79 18.04
N GLY A 363 0.55 8.10 19.30
CA GLY A 363 0.13 7.31 20.45
C GLY A 363 1.08 6.17 20.81
N TRP A 364 2.28 6.14 20.24
CA TRP A 364 3.30 5.18 20.69
C TRP A 364 3.85 5.58 22.05
N ASN A 365 3.89 4.62 22.97
CA ASN A 365 4.43 4.82 24.30
C ASN A 365 5.92 4.45 24.32
N PHE A 366 6.79 5.42 24.58
CA PHE A 366 8.23 5.20 24.73
C PHE A 366 8.63 5.08 26.20
N LEU A 367 9.30 3.97 26.53
CA LEU A 367 9.85 3.70 27.84
C LEU A 367 11.38 3.68 27.74
N ARG A 368 12.03 4.74 28.22
CA ARG A 368 13.49 4.84 28.23
C ARG A 368 14.12 4.09 29.40
N VAL A 369 15.21 3.39 29.10
CA VAL A 369 16.08 2.74 30.08
C VAL A 369 17.51 3.19 29.82
N GLY A 370 18.08 3.92 30.78
CA GLY A 370 19.48 4.36 30.71
C GLY A 370 20.43 3.23 31.08
N ALA A 371 21.50 3.06 30.30
CA ALA A 371 22.55 2.08 30.53
C ALA A 371 23.23 2.29 31.88
N SER A 372 23.46 3.55 32.29
CA SER A 372 24.04 3.88 33.60
C SER A 372 23.13 3.44 34.75
N GLU A 373 21.82 3.72 34.67
CA GLU A 373 20.83 3.28 35.67
C GLU A 373 20.79 1.75 35.75
N TYR A 374 20.80 1.08 34.60
CA TYR A 374 20.73 -0.38 34.52
C TYR A 374 22.01 -1.07 35.03
N LEU A 375 23.19 -0.56 34.69
CA LEU A 375 24.46 -1.15 35.10
C LEU A 375 24.75 -0.96 36.60
N VAL A 376 24.22 0.11 37.22
CA VAL A 376 24.35 0.35 38.67
C VAL A 376 23.41 -0.53 39.47
N ASP A 377 22.14 -0.65 39.06
CA ASP A 377 21.14 -1.49 39.74
C ASP A 377 20.13 -2.04 38.73
N GLU A 378 20.50 -3.16 38.11
CA GLU A 378 19.68 -3.87 37.11
C GLU A 378 18.28 -4.16 37.65
N SER A 379 18.20 -4.69 38.88
CA SER A 379 16.95 -5.08 39.49
C SER A 379 16.00 -3.90 39.68
N ARG A 380 16.50 -2.73 40.06
CA ARG A 380 15.70 -1.52 40.20
C ARG A 380 15.26 -0.97 38.85
N ALA A 381 16.15 -0.91 37.86
CA ALA A 381 15.84 -0.43 36.52
C ALA A 381 14.72 -1.27 35.88
N VAL A 382 14.84 -2.60 35.96
CA VAL A 382 13.84 -3.55 35.44
C VAL A 382 12.51 -3.42 36.19
N ARG A 383 12.50 -3.35 37.54
CA ARG A 383 11.27 -3.12 38.31
C ARG A 383 10.56 -1.82 37.95
N ARG A 384 11.31 -0.77 37.58
CA ARG A 384 10.73 0.51 37.13
C ARG A 384 10.12 0.36 35.74
N LEU A 385 10.80 -0.32 34.82
CA LEU A 385 10.29 -0.61 33.49
C LEU A 385 8.99 -1.44 33.55
N VAL A 386 8.98 -2.53 34.31
CA VAL A 386 7.80 -3.40 34.52
C VAL A 386 6.60 -2.62 35.05
N ARG A 387 6.81 -1.72 36.03
CA ARG A 387 5.73 -0.85 36.52
C ARG A 387 5.15 0.06 35.45
N LYS A 388 5.98 0.60 34.56
CA LYS A 388 5.51 1.41 33.44
C LYS A 388 4.77 0.57 32.40
N LEU A 389 5.24 -0.63 32.09
CA LEU A 389 4.55 -1.58 31.21
C LEU A 389 3.16 -1.95 31.77
N ALA A 390 3.08 -2.27 33.06
CA ALA A 390 1.81 -2.55 33.73
C ALA A 390 0.83 -1.37 33.69
N ALA A 391 1.31 -0.13 33.85
CA ALA A 391 0.48 1.08 33.71
C ALA A 391 -0.10 1.24 32.30
N LEU A 392 0.56 0.68 31.28
CA LEU A 392 0.09 0.62 29.90
C LEU A 392 -0.75 -0.64 29.61
N LYS A 393 -1.11 -1.42 30.64
CA LYS A 393 -1.80 -2.72 30.54
C LYS A 393 -1.04 -3.76 29.72
N ILE A 394 0.29 -3.66 29.70
CA ILE A 394 1.18 -4.64 29.10
C ILE A 394 1.67 -5.55 30.22
N GLU A 395 1.02 -6.70 30.35
CA GLU A 395 1.35 -7.71 31.35
C GLU A 395 2.22 -8.82 30.76
N PRO A 396 3.00 -9.53 31.59
CA PRO A 396 3.69 -10.72 31.15
C PRO A 396 2.70 -11.81 30.74
N MET A 397 3.02 -12.54 29.68
CA MET A 397 2.22 -13.70 29.30
C MET A 397 2.43 -14.79 30.35
N VAL A 398 1.46 -14.97 31.25
CA VAL A 398 1.47 -16.04 32.25
C VAL A 398 1.52 -17.39 31.52
N GLU A 399 2.43 -18.26 31.93
CA GLU A 399 2.60 -19.60 31.36
C GLU A 399 1.29 -20.41 31.41
N ASN A 400 0.53 -20.39 30.31
CA ASN A 400 0.04 -21.65 29.77
C ASN A 400 1.12 -22.15 28.81
N LYS A 401 1.89 -23.14 29.26
CA LYS A 401 2.63 -24.05 28.37
C LYS A 401 1.61 -24.83 27.50
N ALA A 402 0.92 -24.14 26.61
CA ALA A 402 0.01 -24.69 25.59
C ALA A 402 -0.49 -23.63 24.60
N ASP A 403 -0.41 -22.32 24.88
CA ASP A 403 -0.76 -21.29 23.89
C ASP A 403 0.52 -20.61 23.39
N ALA A 404 1.18 -21.36 22.50
CA ALA A 404 2.03 -20.88 21.43
C ALA A 404 2.48 -19.40 21.57
N VAL A 405 3.78 -19.19 21.93
CA VAL A 405 4.65 -18.45 20.98
C VAL A 405 4.17 -18.89 19.60
N PRO A 406 3.76 -18.05 18.64
CA PRO A 406 3.40 -18.57 17.32
C PRO A 406 4.62 -19.31 16.76
N LYS A 407 4.68 -20.61 17.09
CA LYS A 407 5.61 -21.66 16.76
C LYS A 407 4.76 -22.60 15.92
N ALA A 408 4.41 -22.07 14.77
CA ALA A 408 4.12 -22.83 13.59
C ALA A 408 4.38 -21.87 12.45
N PRO A 409 4.97 -22.34 11.34
CA PRO A 409 5.17 -21.49 10.17
C PRO A 409 3.83 -20.83 9.89
N ARG A 410 3.80 -19.51 9.68
CA ARG A 410 2.66 -18.94 8.96
C ARG A 410 2.68 -19.72 7.64
N GLU A 411 1.87 -20.78 7.51
CA GLU A 411 1.63 -21.42 6.22
C GLU A 411 1.40 -20.24 5.29
N ASP A 412 2.24 -20.11 4.27
CA ASP A 412 2.22 -18.95 3.39
C ASP A 412 0.76 -18.81 2.95
N LEU A 413 0.04 -17.80 3.47
CA LEU A 413 -1.41 -17.68 3.24
C LEU A 413 -1.68 -17.67 1.73
N ARG A 414 -0.70 -17.17 1.00
CA ARG A 414 -0.48 -17.35 -0.44
C ARG A 414 -0.68 -18.79 -0.92
N GLU A 415 0.04 -19.78 -0.38
CA GLU A 415 -0.08 -21.20 -0.74
C GLU A 415 -1.49 -21.74 -0.45
N LYS A 416 -2.09 -21.38 0.69
CA LYS A 416 -3.50 -21.74 0.99
C LYS A 416 -4.46 -21.19 -0.07
N ILE A 417 -4.29 -19.91 -0.44
CA ILE A 417 -5.08 -19.25 -1.47
C ILE A 417 -4.89 -19.94 -2.82
N PHE A 418 -3.64 -20.21 -3.22
CA PHE A 418 -3.33 -20.89 -4.49
C PHE A 418 -3.96 -22.27 -4.58
N LYS A 419 -3.74 -23.11 -3.57
CA LYS A 419 -4.31 -24.46 -3.52
C LYS A 419 -5.84 -24.43 -3.65
N ARG A 420 -6.50 -23.49 -2.98
CA ARG A 420 -7.96 -23.36 -3.03
C ARG A 420 -8.44 -22.78 -4.37
N ALA A 421 -7.71 -21.83 -4.95
CA ALA A 421 -7.99 -21.27 -6.27
C ALA A 421 -7.84 -22.34 -7.37
N ASP A 422 -6.79 -23.16 -7.31
CA ASP A 422 -6.59 -24.31 -8.20
C ASP A 422 -7.77 -25.29 -8.11
N MET A 423 -8.18 -25.66 -6.89
CA MET A 423 -9.34 -26.53 -6.69
C MET A 423 -10.63 -25.95 -7.30
N ILE A 424 -10.84 -24.63 -7.20
CA ILE A 424 -11.99 -23.96 -7.81
C ILE A 424 -11.93 -24.07 -9.34
N ARG A 425 -10.77 -23.79 -9.94
CA ARG A 425 -10.58 -23.90 -11.40
C ARG A 425 -10.76 -25.32 -11.90
N SER A 426 -10.15 -26.31 -11.26
CA SER A 426 -10.26 -27.72 -11.66
C SER A 426 -11.71 -28.22 -11.61
N ARG A 427 -12.48 -27.83 -10.58
CA ARG A 427 -13.91 -28.19 -10.48
C ARG A 427 -14.73 -27.59 -11.61
N LEU A 428 -14.52 -26.32 -11.95
CA LEU A 428 -15.22 -25.66 -13.04
C LEU A 428 -14.89 -26.26 -14.40
N ALA A 429 -13.60 -26.50 -14.68
CA ALA A 429 -13.18 -27.17 -15.91
C ALA A 429 -13.79 -28.57 -16.06
N SER A 430 -14.00 -29.30 -14.95
CA SER A 430 -14.67 -30.60 -14.97
C SER A 430 -16.19 -30.50 -15.22
N ALA A 431 -16.83 -29.43 -14.74
CA ALA A 431 -18.25 -29.17 -14.95
C ALA A 431 -18.54 -28.76 -16.40
N ASP A 432 -17.69 -27.89 -16.98
CA ASP A 432 -17.81 -27.47 -18.38
C ASP A 432 -17.62 -28.65 -19.34
N LYS A 433 -16.63 -29.52 -19.08
CA LYS A 433 -16.44 -30.76 -19.87
C LYS A 433 -17.65 -31.69 -19.81
N ARG A 434 -18.34 -31.79 -18.66
CA ARG A 434 -19.57 -32.57 -18.52
C ARG A 434 -20.73 -31.95 -19.27
N ALA A 435 -20.89 -30.62 -19.22
CA ALA A 435 -21.94 -29.91 -19.94
C ALA A 435 -21.81 -30.06 -21.47
N VAL A 436 -20.58 -29.93 -21.99
CA VAL A 436 -20.29 -30.11 -23.42
C VAL A 436 -20.51 -31.57 -23.86
N ALA A 437 -20.12 -32.55 -23.03
CA ALA A 437 -20.35 -33.96 -23.33
C ALA A 437 -21.86 -34.30 -23.40
N VAL A 438 -22.68 -33.73 -22.51
CA VAL A 438 -24.14 -33.92 -22.51
C VAL A 438 -24.79 -33.30 -23.76
N GLN A 439 -24.32 -32.12 -24.19
CA GLN A 439 -24.78 -31.47 -25.43
C GLN A 439 -24.33 -32.17 -26.72
N ALA A 440 -23.23 -32.93 -26.68
CA ALA A 440 -22.76 -33.71 -27.83
C ALA A 440 -23.42 -35.10 -27.93
N SER A 441 -24.07 -35.55 -26.85
CA SER A 441 -24.73 -36.87 -26.75
C SER A 441 -26.26 -36.83 -26.87
N GLY A 442 -26.85 -35.63 -26.97
CA GLY A 442 -28.27 -35.41 -27.25
C GLY A 442 -28.44 -34.68 -28.57
#